data_AF-A0A9E2HFC4-F1
#
_entry.id   AF-A0A9E2HFC4-F1
#
_cell.length_a   1.000
_cell.length_b   1.000
_cell.length_c   1.000
_cell.angle_alpha   90.00
_cell.angle_beta   90.00
_cell.angle_gamma   90.00
#
_symmetry.space_group_name_H-M   'P 1'
#
loop_
_entity.id
_entity.type
_entity.pdbx_description
1 polymer ?
#
loop_
_entity_poly.entity_id
_entity_poly.type
_entity_poly.pdbx_seq_one_letter_code
_entity_poly.pdbx_strand_id
1 'polypeptide(L)'
;LIVIIIIFLLAGSSILAYKYYQLKQQVAQIPASPTPLASPEPSAEAETADWKTYTNTELDFSITLPDGWKDKYLVVIDRNKVTFNYKAVQEDPYPLFWITRVTVSEWNQLQKDAMAAGLAKKIFANDTYVFFSAHSLDVPYTNSVNIQNYGKMFEDINQILSTFKFTDESSEGKFCGGFAGVICPEGYSCKYDGSYPDASGKCIKK
;
A
#
# COMPACT_ATOMS: atom_id res chain seq x y z
N LEU A 1 -16.11 39.94 -33.05
CA LEU A 1 -16.10 38.72 -32.21
C LEU A 1 -14.98 37.75 -32.60
N ILE A 2 -14.92 37.29 -33.86
CA ILE A 2 -13.91 36.32 -34.35
C ILE A 2 -12.46 36.81 -34.15
N VAL A 3 -12.17 38.08 -34.44
CA VAL A 3 -10.82 38.66 -34.27
C VAL A 3 -10.36 38.65 -32.80
N ILE A 4 -11.27 38.88 -31.85
CA ILE A 4 -10.95 38.88 -30.41
C ILE A 4 -10.59 37.46 -29.94
N ILE A 5 -11.33 36.44 -30.41
CA ILE A 5 -11.06 35.04 -30.09
C ILE A 5 -9.67 34.61 -30.62
N ILE A 6 -9.31 35.03 -31.83
CA ILE A 6 -7.98 34.72 -32.41
C ILE A 6 -6.86 35.35 -31.57
N ILE A 7 -7.03 36.58 -31.10
CA ILE A 7 -6.03 37.25 -30.24
C ILE A 7 -5.86 36.51 -28.90
N PHE A 8 -6.95 36.05 -28.29
CA PHE A 8 -6.86 35.26 -27.04
C PHE A 8 -6.17 33.91 -27.23
N LEU A 9 -6.39 33.23 -28.37
CA LEU A 9 -5.71 31.96 -28.68
C LEU A 9 -4.21 32.16 -28.93
N LEU A 10 -3.81 33.24 -29.59
CA LEU A 10 -2.40 33.57 -29.81
C LEU A 10 -1.71 33.99 -28.50
N ALA A 11 -2.38 34.74 -27.63
CA ALA A 11 -1.84 35.10 -26.31
C ALA A 11 -1.69 33.87 -25.39
N GLY A 12 -2.68 32.97 -25.37
CA GLY A 12 -2.64 31.76 -24.53
C GLY A 12 -1.54 30.77 -24.95
N SER A 13 -1.36 30.54 -26.25
CA SER A 13 -0.29 29.67 -26.78
C SER A 13 1.11 30.20 -26.48
N SER A 14 1.29 31.53 -26.50
CA SER A 14 2.56 32.18 -26.15
C SER A 14 2.96 31.96 -24.69
N ILE A 15 2.00 32.01 -23.76
CA ILE A 15 2.24 31.77 -22.33
C ILE A 15 2.63 30.31 -22.07
N LEU A 16 1.95 29.36 -22.72
CA LEU A 16 2.27 27.93 -22.59
C LEU A 16 3.66 27.61 -23.14
N ALA A 17 4.03 28.16 -24.30
CA ALA A 17 5.37 27.99 -24.88
C ALA A 17 6.46 28.58 -23.96
N TYR A 18 6.21 29.73 -23.35
CA TYR A 18 7.13 30.34 -22.39
C TYR A 18 7.34 29.46 -21.14
N LYS A 19 6.26 28.93 -20.55
CA LYS A 19 6.35 28.02 -19.40
C LYS A 19 7.08 26.72 -19.74
N TYR A 20 6.81 26.15 -20.92
CA TYR A 20 7.50 24.94 -21.39
C TYR A 20 9.01 25.18 -21.57
N TYR A 21 9.39 26.34 -22.13
CA TYR A 21 10.80 26.71 -22.30
C TYR A 21 11.53 26.91 -20.97
N GLN A 22 10.88 27.56 -19.99
CA GLN A 22 11.41 27.69 -18.64
C GLN A 22 11.65 26.32 -17.98
N LEU A 23 10.70 25.39 -18.12
CA LEU A 23 10.83 24.04 -17.55
C LEU A 23 12.04 23.28 -18.15
N LYS A 24 12.28 23.42 -19.46
CA LYS A 24 13.46 22.81 -20.10
C LYS A 24 14.77 23.37 -19.58
N GLN A 25 14.85 24.67 -19.27
CA GLN A 25 16.08 25.25 -18.73
C GLN A 25 16.37 24.76 -17.29
N GLN A 26 15.34 24.55 -16.47
CA GLN A 26 15.52 24.00 -15.11
C GLN A 26 16.04 22.55 -15.13
N VAL A 27 15.61 21.74 -16.10
CA VAL A 27 16.09 20.36 -16.27
C VAL A 27 17.54 20.32 -16.82
N ALA A 28 17.93 21.30 -17.63
CA ALA A 28 19.27 21.36 -18.22
C ALA A 28 20.37 21.81 -17.23
N GLN A 29 19.99 22.40 -16.09
CA GLN A 29 20.92 22.83 -15.04
C GLN A 29 21.04 21.83 -13.89
N ILE A 30 20.52 20.61 -14.02
CA ILE A 30 20.78 19.55 -13.03
C ILE A 30 22.26 19.16 -13.17
N PRO A 31 23.13 19.48 -12.20
CA PRO A 31 24.51 19.04 -12.25
C PRO A 31 24.55 17.51 -12.16
N ALA A 32 25.47 16.88 -12.90
CA ALA A 32 25.75 15.46 -12.73
C ALA A 32 26.14 15.21 -11.27
N SER A 33 25.31 14.44 -10.57
CA SER A 33 25.54 14.05 -9.17
C SER A 33 26.92 13.36 -9.07
N PRO A 34 27.79 13.76 -8.12
CA PRO A 34 29.04 13.04 -7.91
C PRO A 34 28.73 11.58 -7.57
N THR A 35 29.46 10.67 -8.20
CA THR A 35 29.41 9.23 -7.88
C THR A 35 29.61 9.07 -6.37
N PRO A 36 28.65 8.50 -5.63
CA PRO A 36 28.78 8.36 -4.19
C PRO A 36 29.93 7.40 -3.88
N LEU A 37 30.91 7.90 -3.14
CA LEU A 37 31.89 7.09 -2.44
C LEU A 37 31.11 6.10 -1.55
N ALA A 38 31.49 4.82 -1.57
CA ALA A 38 30.82 3.76 -0.82
C ALA A 38 30.57 4.21 0.63
N SER A 39 29.30 4.55 0.90
CA SER A 39 28.80 4.83 2.24
C SER A 39 28.80 3.50 2.99
N PRO A 40 29.22 3.47 4.27
CA PRO A 40 29.01 2.27 5.08
C PRO A 40 27.53 1.91 4.99
N GLU A 41 27.28 0.66 4.63
CA GLU A 41 25.98 0.03 4.61
C GLU A 41 25.30 0.33 5.96
N PRO A 42 24.18 1.09 5.99
CA PRO A 42 23.48 1.30 7.23
C PRO A 42 22.91 -0.04 7.64
N SER A 43 23.51 -0.63 8.67
CA SER A 43 22.89 -1.68 9.47
C SER A 43 21.61 -1.09 10.04
N ALA A 44 20.50 -1.28 9.31
CA ALA A 44 19.15 -1.07 9.78
C ALA A 44 18.73 -2.25 10.66
N GLU A 45 19.56 -2.59 11.64
CA GLU A 45 19.25 -3.57 12.66
C GLU A 45 19.28 -2.87 14.02
N ALA A 46 18.12 -2.92 14.69
CA ALA A 46 17.83 -2.52 16.07
C ALA A 46 17.30 -1.09 16.32
N GLU A 47 16.01 -0.85 16.00
CA GLU A 47 15.05 -0.10 16.86
C GLU A 47 13.58 -0.57 16.66
N THR A 48 13.33 -1.87 16.40
CA THR A 48 11.96 -2.43 16.29
C THR A 48 11.65 -3.51 17.32
N ALA A 49 12.47 -3.64 18.36
CA ALA A 49 12.38 -4.73 19.36
C ALA A 49 11.02 -4.79 20.09
N ASP A 50 10.28 -3.68 20.16
CA ASP A 50 8.99 -3.60 20.85
C ASP A 50 7.77 -3.54 19.91
N TRP A 51 7.95 -3.64 18.60
CA TRP A 51 6.84 -3.53 17.64
C TRP A 51 5.91 -4.75 17.70
N LYS A 52 4.60 -4.53 17.55
CA LYS A 52 3.59 -5.59 17.59
C LYS A 52 3.05 -5.92 16.21
N THR A 53 2.90 -7.20 15.92
CA THR A 53 2.30 -7.67 14.67
C THR A 53 0.78 -7.48 14.69
N TYR A 54 0.27 -6.78 13.68
CA TYR A 54 -1.13 -6.81 13.30
C TYR A 54 -1.30 -7.77 12.13
N THR A 55 -2.23 -8.72 12.27
CA THR A 55 -2.56 -9.70 11.23
C THR A 55 -4.02 -9.50 10.81
N ASN A 56 -4.25 -9.39 9.50
CA ASN A 56 -5.56 -9.39 8.91
C ASN A 56 -5.79 -10.70 8.16
N THR A 57 -6.65 -11.56 8.69
CA THR A 57 -6.97 -12.87 8.12
C THR A 57 -8.01 -12.82 7.01
N GLU A 58 -8.67 -11.68 6.78
CA GLU A 58 -9.64 -11.51 5.69
C GLU A 58 -8.95 -11.20 4.34
N LEU A 59 -7.85 -10.47 4.40
CA LEU A 59 -7.04 -10.06 3.25
C LEU A 59 -5.66 -10.71 3.23
N ASP A 60 -5.37 -11.65 4.12
CA ASP A 60 -4.15 -12.47 4.14
C ASP A 60 -2.85 -11.65 4.19
N PHE A 61 -2.76 -10.69 5.10
CA PHE A 61 -1.51 -9.97 5.33
C PHE A 61 -1.24 -9.70 6.80
N SER A 62 0.03 -9.40 7.10
CA SER A 62 0.45 -8.82 8.37
C SER A 62 1.36 -7.61 8.14
N ILE A 63 1.36 -6.73 9.13
CA ILE A 63 2.31 -5.62 9.28
C ILE A 63 2.70 -5.55 10.75
N THR A 64 3.80 -4.88 11.06
CA THR A 64 4.17 -4.55 12.44
C THR A 64 3.92 -3.08 12.72
N LEU A 65 3.36 -2.79 13.88
CA LEU A 65 3.00 -1.46 14.34
C LEU A 65 3.89 -1.06 15.52
N PRO A 66 4.33 0.21 15.63
CA PRO A 66 5.10 0.69 16.77
C PRO A 66 4.31 0.53 18.07
N ASP A 67 4.95 0.16 19.18
CA ASP A 67 4.26 0.05 20.48
C ASP A 67 3.64 1.39 20.91
N GLY A 68 4.25 2.51 20.51
CA GLY A 68 3.74 3.87 20.75
C GLY A 68 2.37 4.15 20.13
N TRP A 69 1.89 3.31 19.20
CA TRP A 69 0.54 3.37 18.63
C TRP A 69 -0.51 2.70 19.50
N LYS A 70 -0.13 1.91 20.50
CA LYS A 70 -1.06 1.20 21.37
C LYS A 70 -2.13 2.16 21.92
N ASP A 71 -3.40 1.76 21.77
CA ASP A 71 -4.60 2.52 22.16
C ASP A 71 -4.85 3.85 21.43
N LYS A 72 -4.03 4.20 20.42
CA LYS A 72 -4.14 5.44 19.62
C LYS A 72 -4.71 5.24 18.22
N TYR A 73 -5.11 4.02 17.86
CA TYR A 73 -5.70 3.76 16.55
C TYR A 73 -6.95 2.88 16.63
N LEU A 74 -7.75 2.94 15.56
CA LEU A 74 -8.88 2.06 15.31
C LEU A 74 -8.74 1.47 13.92
N VAL A 75 -8.91 0.16 13.80
CA VAL A 75 -8.90 -0.53 12.51
C VAL A 75 -10.34 -0.71 12.03
N VAL A 76 -10.61 -0.31 10.81
CA VAL A 76 -11.89 -0.52 10.13
C VAL A 76 -11.63 -1.34 8.88
N ILE A 77 -12.36 -2.44 8.73
CA ILE A 77 -12.28 -3.33 7.57
C ILE A 77 -13.54 -3.13 6.73
N ASP A 78 -13.37 -2.88 5.43
CA ASP A 78 -14.45 -2.75 4.46
C ASP A 78 -14.07 -3.51 3.18
N ARG A 79 -14.70 -4.67 2.96
CA ARG A 79 -14.52 -5.55 1.80
C ARG A 79 -13.06 -5.90 1.52
N ASN A 80 -12.39 -5.09 0.70
CA ASN A 80 -11.04 -5.30 0.23
C ASN A 80 -10.05 -4.27 0.78
N LYS A 81 -10.44 -3.50 1.80
CA LYS A 81 -9.68 -2.39 2.37
C LYS A 81 -9.63 -2.48 3.89
N VAL A 82 -8.45 -2.25 4.45
CA VAL A 82 -8.20 -2.10 5.88
C VAL A 82 -7.71 -0.69 6.14
N THR A 83 -8.47 0.09 6.91
CA THR A 83 -8.16 1.47 7.26
C THR A 83 -7.68 1.55 8.71
N PHE A 84 -6.53 2.19 8.91
CA PHE A 84 -6.00 2.53 10.22
C PHE A 84 -6.32 3.99 10.51
N ASN A 85 -7.21 4.22 11.47
CA ASN A 85 -7.64 5.56 11.87
C ASN A 85 -6.89 6.00 13.12
N TYR A 86 -6.44 7.24 13.18
CA TYR A 86 -5.99 7.84 14.44
C TYR A 86 -7.20 8.04 15.35
N LYS A 87 -7.10 7.58 16.59
CA LYS A 87 -8.11 7.74 17.64
C LYS A 87 -7.75 8.96 18.47
N ALA A 88 -8.27 10.11 18.05
CA ALA A 88 -8.04 11.38 18.74
C ALA A 88 -8.72 11.42 20.11
N VAL A 89 -8.17 12.24 21.02
CA VAL A 89 -8.80 12.52 22.31
C VAL A 89 -9.90 13.57 22.07
N GLN A 90 -11.15 13.21 22.39
CA GLN A 90 -12.34 14.10 22.30
C GLN A 90 -12.68 14.60 20.88
N GLU A 91 -12.13 13.99 19.84
CA GLU A 91 -12.44 14.27 18.44
C GLU A 91 -12.71 12.94 17.72
N ASP A 92 -13.40 12.99 16.58
CA ASP A 92 -13.72 11.79 15.82
C ASP A 92 -12.46 11.13 15.24
N PRO A 93 -12.43 9.79 15.16
CA PRO A 93 -11.34 9.09 14.50
C PRO A 93 -11.23 9.48 13.03
N TYR A 94 -9.99 9.57 12.53
CA TYR A 94 -9.75 9.92 11.12
C TYR A 94 -8.71 9.02 10.47
N PRO A 95 -8.86 8.67 9.18
CA PRO A 95 -7.93 7.76 8.51
C PRO A 95 -6.51 8.33 8.46
N LEU A 96 -5.53 7.58 8.96
CA LEU A 96 -4.11 7.83 8.72
C LEU A 96 -3.72 7.26 7.35
N PHE A 97 -3.89 5.94 7.21
CA PHE A 97 -3.63 5.21 5.98
C PHE A 97 -4.54 3.99 5.86
N TRP A 98 -4.58 3.44 4.66
CA TRP A 98 -5.25 2.18 4.40
C TRP A 98 -4.42 1.30 3.48
N ILE A 99 -4.69 0.00 3.56
CA ILE A 99 -4.17 -1.03 2.65
C ILE A 99 -5.36 -1.62 1.90
N THR A 100 -5.27 -1.67 0.59
CA THR A 100 -6.32 -2.22 -0.29
C THR A 100 -5.75 -3.39 -1.09
N ARG A 101 -6.51 -4.49 -1.14
CA ARG A 101 -6.29 -5.63 -2.04
C ARG A 101 -7.15 -5.47 -3.29
N VAL A 102 -6.56 -5.56 -4.47
CA VAL A 102 -7.27 -5.58 -5.75
C VAL A 102 -6.70 -6.70 -6.61
N THR A 103 -7.43 -7.11 -7.65
CA THR A 103 -6.88 -7.99 -8.68
C THR A 103 -5.82 -7.27 -9.52
N VAL A 104 -4.95 -8.02 -10.19
CA VAL A 104 -3.98 -7.47 -11.15
C VAL A 104 -4.67 -6.66 -12.26
N SER A 105 -5.84 -7.12 -12.73
CA SER A 105 -6.62 -6.42 -13.76
C SER A 105 -7.16 -5.08 -13.27
N GLU A 106 -7.77 -5.05 -12.08
CA GLU A 106 -8.26 -3.83 -11.45
C GLU A 106 -7.11 -2.85 -11.16
N TRP A 107 -5.96 -3.33 -10.69
CA TRP A 107 -4.78 -2.50 -10.50
C TRP A 107 -4.34 -1.84 -11.80
N ASN A 108 -4.25 -2.60 -12.90
CA ASN A 108 -3.86 -2.05 -14.21
C ASN A 108 -4.88 -1.03 -14.74
N GLN A 109 -6.16 -1.14 -14.36
CA GLN A 109 -7.17 -0.13 -14.67
C GLN A 109 -7.01 1.11 -13.80
N LEU A 110 -6.79 0.95 -12.49
CA LEU A 110 -6.50 2.04 -11.56
C LEU A 110 -5.24 2.82 -11.95
N GLN A 111 -4.23 2.16 -12.52
CA GLN A 111 -3.05 2.82 -13.03
C GLN A 111 -3.35 3.75 -14.22
N LYS A 112 -4.39 3.46 -15.00
CA LYS A 112 -4.80 4.30 -16.13
C LYS A 112 -5.62 5.51 -15.66
N ASP A 113 -6.36 5.37 -14.56
CA ASP A 113 -7.35 6.36 -14.12
C ASP A 113 -6.90 7.20 -12.90
N ALA A 114 -6.03 6.69 -12.02
CA ALA A 114 -5.74 7.26 -10.68
C ALA A 114 -4.25 7.48 -10.34
N MET A 115 -3.30 7.03 -11.18
CA MET A 115 -1.86 7.27 -10.92
C MET A 115 -1.41 8.74 -11.10
N ALA A 116 -2.26 9.62 -11.63
CA ALA A 116 -1.94 11.03 -11.84
C ALA A 116 -1.68 11.83 -10.54
N ALA A 117 -2.11 11.33 -9.37
CA ALA A 117 -2.01 12.06 -8.10
C ALA A 117 -0.89 11.56 -7.15
N GLY A 118 -0.21 10.45 -7.45
CA GLY A 118 0.88 9.94 -6.59
C GLY A 118 0.45 9.42 -5.21
N LEU A 119 -0.85 9.21 -4.98
CA LEU A 119 -1.42 8.91 -3.65
C LEU A 119 -1.39 7.42 -3.29
N ALA A 120 -1.24 6.53 -4.28
CA ALA A 120 -1.23 5.09 -4.08
C ALA A 120 0.19 4.51 -4.27
N LYS A 121 0.68 3.83 -3.25
CA LYS A 121 1.97 3.11 -3.25
C LYS A 121 1.71 1.61 -3.30
N LYS A 122 2.13 0.95 -4.38
CA LYS A 122 2.12 -0.52 -4.45
C LYS A 122 3.05 -1.08 -3.36
N ILE A 123 2.55 -2.00 -2.53
CA ILE A 123 3.30 -2.61 -1.43
C ILE A 123 3.63 -4.08 -1.69
N PHE A 124 2.76 -4.81 -2.40
CA PHE A 124 2.98 -6.21 -2.77
C PHE A 124 2.20 -6.56 -4.04
N ALA A 125 2.67 -7.55 -4.79
CA ALA A 125 1.93 -8.13 -5.90
C ALA A 125 2.30 -9.60 -6.10
N ASN A 126 1.33 -10.41 -6.49
CA ASN A 126 1.51 -11.76 -7.04
C ASN A 126 0.67 -11.88 -8.33
N ASP A 127 0.52 -13.11 -8.85
CA ASP A 127 -0.21 -13.36 -10.10
C ASP A 127 -1.72 -13.07 -10.01
N THR A 128 -2.28 -13.01 -8.79
CA THR A 128 -3.72 -12.83 -8.56
C THR A 128 -4.05 -11.42 -8.07
N TYR A 129 -3.27 -10.93 -7.11
CA TYR A 129 -3.57 -9.73 -6.34
C TYR A 129 -2.43 -8.72 -6.33
N VAL A 130 -2.81 -7.46 -6.22
CA VAL A 130 -1.95 -6.33 -5.87
C VAL A 130 -2.45 -5.73 -4.58
N PHE A 131 -1.54 -5.50 -3.64
CA PHE A 131 -1.79 -4.69 -2.47
C PHE A 131 -1.16 -3.33 -2.69
N PHE A 132 -1.90 -2.29 -2.37
CA PHE A 132 -1.37 -0.93 -2.34
C PHE A 132 -1.83 -0.22 -1.07
N SER A 133 -1.05 0.76 -0.66
CA SER A 133 -1.42 1.67 0.42
C SER A 133 -1.67 3.07 -0.11
N ALA A 134 -2.60 3.79 0.51
CA ALA A 134 -2.76 5.22 0.37
C ALA A 134 -3.05 5.83 1.75
N HIS A 135 -2.96 7.16 1.85
CA HIS A 135 -3.12 7.91 3.09
C HIS A 135 -3.93 9.18 2.87
N SER A 136 -4.44 9.74 3.96
CA SER A 136 -5.16 11.02 3.92
C SER A 136 -4.18 12.17 3.72
N LEU A 137 -4.57 13.13 2.88
CA LEU A 137 -3.81 14.37 2.66
C LEU A 137 -4.15 15.47 3.67
N ASP A 138 -5.30 15.34 4.34
CA ASP A 138 -5.80 16.32 5.28
C ASP A 138 -5.49 15.90 6.72
N VAL A 139 -5.37 16.90 7.59
CA VAL A 139 -5.31 16.74 9.05
C VAL A 139 -6.58 17.42 9.60
N PRO A 140 -7.60 16.67 10.01
CA PRO A 140 -8.92 17.23 10.38
C PRO A 140 -8.95 17.81 11.80
N TYR A 141 -7.82 17.77 12.51
CA TYR A 141 -7.76 18.09 13.93
C TYR A 141 -7.42 19.55 14.14
N THR A 142 -8.06 20.13 15.16
CA THR A 142 -7.80 21.51 15.57
C THR A 142 -7.00 21.59 16.86
N ASN A 143 -7.08 20.55 17.70
CA ASN A 143 -6.29 20.45 18.92
C ASN A 143 -4.81 20.19 18.59
N SER A 144 -3.91 21.02 19.13
CA SER A 144 -2.47 20.93 18.85
C SER A 144 -1.84 19.59 19.25
N VAL A 145 -2.33 18.95 20.31
CA VAL A 145 -1.86 17.62 20.74
C VAL A 145 -2.28 16.55 19.72
N ASN A 146 -3.53 16.60 19.24
CA ASN A 146 -4.02 15.67 18.23
C ASN A 146 -3.29 15.87 16.90
N ILE A 147 -3.03 17.13 16.48
CA ILE A 147 -2.23 17.44 15.29
C ILE A 147 -0.82 16.86 15.40
N GLN A 148 -0.13 17.07 16.53
CA GLN A 148 1.22 16.56 16.74
C GLN A 148 1.27 15.03 16.76
N ASN A 149 0.33 14.37 17.45
CA ASN A 149 0.27 12.92 17.51
C ASN A 149 -0.05 12.31 16.14
N TYR A 150 -1.00 12.90 15.41
CA TYR A 150 -1.33 12.48 14.05
C TYR A 150 -0.10 12.60 13.13
N GLY A 151 0.62 13.72 13.19
CA GLY A 151 1.84 13.95 12.42
C GLY A 151 2.93 12.91 12.71
N LYS A 152 3.19 12.61 13.99
CA LYS A 152 4.17 11.57 14.38
C LYS A 152 3.78 10.19 13.87
N MET A 153 2.52 9.81 14.03
CA MET A 153 2.03 8.52 13.49
C MET A 153 2.10 8.51 11.95
N PHE A 154 1.88 9.65 11.29
CA PHE A 154 2.01 9.73 9.84
C PHE A 154 3.45 9.47 9.37
N GLU A 155 4.45 9.96 10.11
CA GLU A 155 5.88 9.73 9.80
C GLU A 155 6.26 8.23 9.86
N ASP A 156 5.65 7.45 10.76
CA ASP A 156 5.91 6.01 10.92
C ASP A 156 5.36 5.17 9.75
N ILE A 157 4.41 5.68 8.95
CA ILE A 157 3.66 4.89 7.95
C ILE A 157 4.60 4.17 6.98
N ASN A 158 5.63 4.85 6.48
CA ASN A 158 6.54 4.22 5.51
C ASN A 158 7.31 3.04 6.10
N GLN A 159 7.71 3.14 7.37
CA GLN A 159 8.38 2.05 8.07
C GLN A 159 7.40 0.92 8.40
N ILE A 160 6.17 1.23 8.81
CA ILE A 160 5.12 0.22 8.99
C ILE A 160 4.89 -0.57 7.70
N LEU A 161 4.73 0.13 6.57
CA LEU A 161 4.49 -0.50 5.27
C LEU A 161 5.69 -1.34 4.79
N SER A 162 6.92 -1.04 5.22
CA SER A 162 8.09 -1.87 4.87
C SER A 162 8.08 -3.23 5.58
N THR A 163 7.28 -3.37 6.64
CA THR A 163 7.11 -4.63 7.39
C THR A 163 5.96 -5.48 6.86
N PHE A 164 5.33 -5.08 5.76
CA PHE A 164 4.27 -5.83 5.11
C PHE A 164 4.73 -7.24 4.74
N LYS A 165 3.93 -8.23 5.12
CA LYS A 165 4.07 -9.62 4.71
C LYS A 165 2.72 -10.12 4.21
N PHE A 166 2.71 -10.63 2.98
CA PHE A 166 1.58 -11.43 2.51
C PHE A 166 1.60 -12.75 3.28
N THR A 167 0.58 -12.98 4.10
CA THR A 167 0.47 -14.15 4.97
C THR A 167 -0.45 -15.15 4.32
N ASP A 168 -0.05 -15.65 3.13
CA ASP A 168 -0.77 -16.71 2.41
C ASP A 168 -0.68 -18.05 3.16
N GLU A 169 -1.23 -18.03 4.37
CA GLU A 169 -1.58 -19.18 5.19
C GLU A 169 -2.81 -19.87 4.62
N SER A 170 -3.50 -19.24 3.65
CA SER A 170 -4.51 -19.93 2.88
C SER A 170 -3.83 -21.07 2.14
N SER A 171 -4.03 -22.26 2.67
CA SER A 171 -3.68 -23.47 1.96
C SER A 171 -4.73 -23.76 0.89
N GLU A 172 -5.77 -22.95 0.78
CA GLU A 172 -6.84 -23.12 -0.19
C GLU A 172 -6.28 -23.14 -1.61
N GLY A 173 -6.61 -24.19 -2.36
CA GLY A 173 -6.10 -24.40 -3.71
C GLY A 173 -4.71 -25.04 -3.80
N LYS A 174 -3.94 -25.13 -2.69
CA LYS A 174 -2.63 -25.81 -2.69
C LYS A 174 -2.79 -27.32 -2.93
N PHE A 175 -1.79 -27.91 -3.58
CA PHE A 175 -1.76 -29.34 -3.89
C PHE A 175 -1.83 -30.18 -2.61
N CYS A 176 -2.63 -31.24 -2.64
CA CYS A 176 -2.71 -32.25 -1.60
C CYS A 176 -2.90 -33.64 -2.22
N GLY A 177 -2.67 -34.69 -1.43
CA GLY A 177 -2.78 -36.08 -1.88
C GLY A 177 -1.63 -36.50 -2.79
N GLY A 178 -1.97 -37.23 -3.85
CA GLY A 178 -1.02 -37.84 -4.77
C GLY A 178 -0.24 -39.00 -4.14
N PHE A 179 0.71 -39.55 -4.90
CA PHE A 179 1.62 -40.59 -4.41
C PHE A 179 2.47 -40.15 -3.20
N ALA A 180 2.69 -38.84 -3.05
CA ALA A 180 3.44 -38.24 -1.95
C ALA A 180 2.59 -38.07 -0.67
N GLY A 181 1.26 -38.26 -0.75
CA GLY A 181 0.37 -38.14 0.41
C GLY A 181 0.40 -36.75 1.06
N VAL A 182 0.51 -35.69 0.27
CA VAL A 182 0.66 -34.32 0.79
C VAL A 182 -0.58 -33.93 1.59
N ILE A 183 -0.40 -33.58 2.86
CA ILE A 183 -1.51 -33.28 3.79
C ILE A 183 -1.78 -31.77 3.80
N CYS A 184 -3.05 -31.39 3.78
CA CYS A 184 -3.45 -30.01 3.98
C CYS A 184 -3.17 -29.54 5.41
N PRO A 185 -2.70 -28.29 5.61
CA PRO A 185 -2.56 -27.71 6.94
C PRO A 185 -3.86 -27.67 7.74
N GLU A 186 -3.73 -27.41 9.04
CA GLU A 186 -4.87 -27.35 9.95
C GLU A 186 -5.94 -26.36 9.44
N GLY A 187 -7.22 -26.72 9.57
CA GLY A 187 -8.35 -25.96 9.03
C GLY A 187 -8.73 -26.29 7.57
N TYR A 188 -7.98 -27.13 6.87
CA TYR A 188 -8.24 -27.51 5.48
C TYR A 188 -8.47 -29.03 5.31
N SER A 189 -9.21 -29.40 4.27
CA SER A 189 -9.42 -30.79 3.82
C SER A 189 -9.01 -30.95 2.36
N CYS A 190 -8.51 -32.12 1.98
CA CYS A 190 -8.13 -32.37 0.60
C CYS A 190 -9.35 -32.74 -0.24
N LYS A 191 -9.72 -31.88 -1.20
CA LYS A 191 -10.71 -32.21 -2.23
C LYS A 191 -10.00 -32.91 -3.39
N TYR A 192 -10.14 -34.23 -3.44
CA TYR A 192 -9.55 -35.06 -4.49
C TYR A 192 -10.24 -34.86 -5.84
N ASP A 193 -9.45 -34.89 -6.92
CA ASP A 193 -9.92 -34.79 -8.30
C ASP A 193 -10.33 -36.17 -8.87
N GLY A 194 -10.23 -37.25 -8.09
CA GLY A 194 -10.55 -38.61 -8.49
C GLY A 194 -10.82 -39.57 -7.33
N SER A 195 -11.22 -40.80 -7.65
CA SER A 195 -11.60 -41.84 -6.67
C SER A 195 -10.60 -43.00 -6.56
N TYR A 196 -9.38 -42.81 -7.06
CA TYR A 196 -8.29 -43.79 -6.99
C TYR A 196 -7.34 -43.49 -5.80
N PRO A 197 -6.61 -44.49 -5.29
CA PRO A 197 -5.86 -44.36 -4.03
C PRO A 197 -4.80 -43.25 -4.00
N ASP A 198 -4.22 -42.93 -5.16
CA ASP A 198 -3.18 -41.92 -5.35
C ASP A 198 -3.72 -40.63 -5.99
N ALA A 199 -5.03 -40.36 -5.88
CA ALA A 199 -5.62 -39.12 -6.36
C ALA A 199 -4.93 -37.91 -5.73
N SER A 200 -4.56 -36.95 -6.57
CA SER A 200 -4.23 -35.60 -6.11
C SER A 200 -5.49 -34.78 -5.94
N GLY A 201 -5.35 -33.64 -5.29
CA GLY A 201 -6.43 -32.70 -5.11
C GLY A 201 -5.93 -31.33 -4.72
N LYS A 202 -6.88 -30.53 -4.26
CA LYS A 202 -6.62 -29.19 -3.70
C LYS A 202 -7.18 -29.08 -2.30
N CYS A 203 -6.42 -28.44 -1.43
CA CYS A 203 -6.91 -28.10 -0.11
C CYS A 203 -8.08 -27.13 -0.22
N ILE A 204 -9.17 -27.42 0.47
CA ILE A 204 -10.35 -26.57 0.61
C ILE A 204 -10.59 -26.33 2.08
N LYS A 205 -11.09 -25.14 2.45
CA LYS A 205 -11.39 -24.84 3.85
C LYS A 205 -12.47 -25.81 4.36
N LYS A 206 -12.27 -26.37 5.56
CA LYS A 206 -13.26 -27.26 6.19
C LYS A 206 -14.57 -26.54 6.49
#